data_AF-A0A0E3V653-F1
#
_entry.id   AF-A0A0E3V653-F1
#
_cell.length_a   1.000
_cell.length_b   1.000
_cell.length_c   1.000
_cell.angle_alpha   90.00
_cell.angle_beta   90.00
_cell.angle_gamma   90.00
#
_symmetry.space_group_name_H-M   'P 1'
#
loop_
_entity.id
_entity.type
_entity.pdbx_description
1 polymer ?
#
loop_
_entity_poly.entity_id
_entity_poly.type
_entity_poly.pdbx_seq_one_letter_code
_entity_poly.pdbx_strand_id
1 'polypeptide(L)'
;MTKFYIKGLILALLAFVGFTQRTTQNGLPVQTDENGGLFLPEGFEATVVVDSLPGRARHLAVNENGDIYVKARFVRNENESVIALRDTNGDGRADIIKTFGGLGRERAYGTAMRIYNGYLYFSSELNVFRYRLKPGELVPSSPMETILTDDHKHGMHEHIAKPVTFDNEGHIYVAFGAASNGCQPKNRTPNMAGIDPCPMLEDHGGIWRFDANKNGQTQKDGYRYATGLRSVVGMDWNPVNNSLYALQHGRDDFLMLWAEKYTPWQSAVFPAEELFQVKDGMNGGWPYCYYDQAQGKKLLNPEYGGDGKTVGRCGDYEKPLIGFPAHWAPNDILFYQGTAAKNGFPERYKNGAFIAFHGSTNRAPYPQAGYFIGFVPAKANTLSTDWEVFADGFAGVDPIVNVSDAAYRPMGIAMGPDGSLYIAETEKGKIWRVTYKGNKQTFGAAQLAQMEARKKMSNIRDPDIITDNLDRDKPVAGGKVYGVYCSACHQRNGLGDSQRFPPLAGSEWVTGDKKKLITVLLKGLEGPIEVKGQSYNNAMPQHSFLKDEDLAEVLTHIRQNFGNTADAITAGEVNEVRVAIDKEAAPAPKRKTKTKR
;
A
#
# COMPACT_ATOMS: atom_id res chain seq x y z
N MET A 1 15.17 0.15 84.05
CA MET A 1 15.50 -1.26 83.75
C MET A 1 14.71 -1.64 82.51
N THR A 2 15.24 -1.93 81.33
CA THR A 2 16.60 -2.25 80.88
C THR A 2 16.63 -2.07 79.35
N LYS A 3 17.59 -1.26 78.88
CA LYS A 3 18.40 -1.31 77.65
C LYS A 3 17.88 -2.15 76.45
N PHE A 4 17.91 -1.70 75.19
CA PHE A 4 19.11 -1.42 74.37
C PHE A 4 18.63 -0.66 73.11
N TYR A 5 19.05 0.60 72.85
CA TYR A 5 20.16 0.98 71.94
C TYR A 5 19.82 0.72 70.44
N ILE A 6 20.15 1.51 69.41
CA ILE A 6 21.16 2.57 69.22
C ILE A 6 20.95 3.20 67.82
N LYS A 7 21.13 4.53 67.75
CA LYS A 7 21.70 5.38 66.67
C LYS A 7 21.12 5.38 65.24
N GLY A 8 21.05 6.59 64.69
CA GLY A 8 21.17 6.86 63.25
C GLY A 8 20.23 7.95 62.74
N LEU A 9 20.31 9.18 63.27
CA LEU A 9 20.90 10.34 62.56
C LEU A 9 20.24 10.68 61.20
N ILE A 10 19.58 11.85 61.16
CA ILE A 10 19.80 12.90 60.15
C ILE A 10 19.60 12.49 58.68
N LEU A 11 18.53 12.98 58.04
CA LEU A 11 18.59 14.12 57.10
C LEU A 11 17.23 14.30 56.42
N ALA A 12 16.41 15.20 56.94
CA ALA A 12 15.33 15.83 56.19
C ALA A 12 15.97 16.86 55.24
N LEU A 13 16.35 16.47 54.03
CA LEU A 13 16.64 17.36 52.90
C LEU A 13 17.01 16.51 51.67
N LEU A 14 16.07 16.40 50.73
CA LEU A 14 16.23 16.30 49.27
C LEU A 14 14.94 15.71 48.67
N ALA A 15 13.87 16.50 48.72
CA ALA A 15 12.76 16.34 47.79
C ALA A 15 13.12 17.11 46.52
N PHE A 16 13.96 16.55 45.67
CA PHE A 16 14.11 16.99 44.28
C PHE A 16 14.61 15.85 43.39
N VAL A 17 13.89 15.67 42.30
CA VAL A 17 14.20 14.91 41.08
C VAL A 17 14.18 13.38 41.18
N GLY A 18 13.11 12.83 40.63
CA GLY A 18 13.01 11.42 40.27
C GLY A 18 11.82 11.20 39.34
N PHE A 19 11.74 11.94 38.22
CA PHE A 19 10.96 11.46 37.07
C PHE A 19 11.66 10.18 36.59
N THR A 20 11.25 9.03 37.14
CA THR A 20 11.65 7.74 36.58
C THR A 20 10.93 7.60 35.25
N GLN A 21 11.61 7.93 34.16
CA GLN A 21 11.27 7.38 32.85
C GLN A 21 11.25 5.85 33.03
N ARG A 22 10.07 5.24 32.85
CA ARG A 22 9.95 3.79 32.68
C ARG A 22 10.58 3.43 31.33
N THR A 23 11.89 3.32 31.29
CA THR A 23 12.58 2.62 30.21
C THR A 23 12.23 1.14 30.33
N THR A 24 11.62 0.58 29.28
CA THR A 24 11.50 -0.87 29.16
C THR A 24 12.90 -1.47 29.09
N GLN A 25 13.03 -2.74 29.48
CA GLN A 25 14.29 -3.51 29.54
C GLN A 25 15.15 -3.48 28.26
N ASN A 26 14.63 -2.96 27.13
CA ASN A 26 15.29 -2.93 25.83
C ASN A 26 15.62 -1.52 25.31
N GLY A 27 15.39 -0.45 26.08
CA GLY A 27 15.69 0.93 25.64
C GLY A 27 14.89 1.42 24.43
N LEU A 28 13.85 0.68 24.02
CA LEU A 28 12.89 1.12 23.00
C LEU A 28 11.86 2.05 23.66
N PRO A 29 11.44 3.15 23.00
CA PRO A 29 10.35 3.97 23.52
C PRO A 29 9.08 3.11 23.65
N VAL A 30 8.24 3.39 24.65
CA VAL A 30 6.89 2.80 24.79
C VAL A 30 5.92 3.66 24.00
N GLN A 31 4.91 3.06 23.36
CA GLN A 31 3.86 3.85 22.70
C GLN A 31 3.11 4.62 23.79
N THR A 32 3.27 5.93 23.81
CA THR A 32 2.53 6.86 24.68
C THR A 32 1.70 7.78 23.79
N ASP A 33 0.83 8.59 24.38
CA ASP A 33 0.12 9.65 23.62
C ASP A 33 1.09 10.72 23.08
N GLU A 34 2.35 10.74 23.53
CA GLU A 34 3.41 11.58 22.96
C GLU A 34 3.63 11.25 21.48
N ASN A 35 4.02 12.25 20.69
CA ASN A 35 4.17 12.15 19.22
C ASN A 35 2.91 11.66 18.48
N GLY A 36 1.73 11.77 19.12
CA GLY A 36 0.48 11.27 18.56
C GLY A 36 0.51 9.76 18.29
N GLY A 37 1.23 9.00 19.13
CA GLY A 37 1.34 7.54 19.06
C GLY A 37 2.45 7.01 18.15
N LEU A 38 3.31 7.87 17.59
CA LEU A 38 4.43 7.45 16.75
C LEU A 38 5.70 7.21 17.56
N PHE A 39 6.43 6.17 17.18
CA PHE A 39 7.82 5.99 17.57
C PHE A 39 8.73 6.76 16.63
N LEU A 40 9.57 7.62 17.19
CA LEU A 40 10.54 8.43 16.45
C LEU A 40 11.92 8.32 17.11
N PRO A 41 13.02 8.55 16.36
CA PRO A 41 14.36 8.58 16.93
C PRO A 41 14.47 9.77 17.88
N GLU A 42 15.29 9.64 18.92
CA GLU A 42 15.49 10.73 19.89
C GLU A 42 15.81 12.08 19.22
N GLY A 43 15.20 13.14 19.75
CA GLY A 43 15.32 14.49 19.21
C GLY A 43 14.27 14.83 18.15
N PHE A 44 13.55 13.85 17.60
CA PHE A 44 12.37 14.08 16.77
C PHE A 44 11.09 14.13 17.61
N GLU A 45 10.19 15.02 17.24
CA GLU A 45 8.87 15.17 17.84
C GLU A 45 7.80 15.29 16.76
N ALA A 46 6.61 14.74 17.01
CA ALA A 46 5.45 14.87 16.13
C ALA A 46 4.32 15.65 16.80
N THR A 47 3.80 16.64 16.08
CA THR A 47 2.54 17.32 16.39
C THR A 47 1.44 16.72 15.51
N VAL A 48 0.29 16.37 16.09
CA VAL A 48 -0.88 15.95 15.32
C VAL A 48 -1.54 17.20 14.74
N VAL A 49 -1.47 17.36 13.41
CA VAL A 49 -2.07 18.48 12.67
C VAL A 49 -3.60 18.35 12.67
N VAL A 50 -4.09 17.14 12.47
CA VAL A 50 -5.51 16.78 12.50
C VAL A 50 -5.65 15.29 12.85
N ASP A 51 -6.65 14.94 13.67
CA ASP A 51 -6.85 13.56 14.12
C ASP A 51 -7.59 12.67 13.11
N SER A 52 -8.41 13.27 12.27
CA SER A 52 -9.17 12.59 11.22
C SER A 52 -9.67 13.59 10.18
N LEU A 53 -9.81 13.14 8.94
CA LEU A 53 -10.34 13.96 7.85
C LEU A 53 -11.62 13.36 7.25
N PRO A 54 -12.60 14.19 6.86
CA PRO A 54 -13.72 13.72 6.05
C PRO A 54 -13.19 13.17 4.73
N GLY A 55 -13.62 11.98 4.34
CA GLY A 55 -13.09 11.29 3.15
C GLY A 55 -11.74 10.60 3.34
N ARG A 56 -11.06 10.77 4.50
CA ARG A 56 -9.72 10.23 4.82
C ARG A 56 -8.62 10.67 3.85
N ALA A 57 -7.36 10.44 4.18
CA ALA A 57 -6.23 10.97 3.40
C ALA A 57 -5.60 9.94 2.45
N ARG A 58 -5.08 10.42 1.33
CA ARG A 58 -4.10 9.74 0.46
C ARG A 58 -2.77 10.50 0.52
N HIS A 59 -2.28 11.01 -0.61
CA HIS A 59 -1.10 11.87 -0.64
C HIS A 59 -1.43 13.30 -0.22
N LEU A 60 -0.41 14.06 0.13
CA LEU A 60 -0.51 15.47 0.51
C LEU A 60 0.63 16.30 -0.10
N ALA A 61 0.43 17.60 -0.18
CA ALA A 61 1.45 18.60 -0.50
C ALA A 61 1.32 19.78 0.45
N VAL A 62 2.43 20.43 0.77
CA VAL A 62 2.46 21.62 1.62
C VAL A 62 2.96 22.79 0.79
N ASN A 63 2.21 23.89 0.79
CA ASN A 63 2.54 25.09 0.06
C ASN A 63 3.55 25.97 0.84
N GLU A 64 4.17 26.93 0.16
CA GLU A 64 5.19 27.81 0.76
C GLU A 64 4.66 28.65 1.94
N ASN A 65 3.36 28.94 1.94
CA ASN A 65 2.69 29.65 3.04
C ASN A 65 2.25 28.72 4.20
N GLY A 66 2.52 27.42 4.11
CA GLY A 66 2.15 26.42 5.12
C GLY A 66 0.77 25.78 4.93
N ASP A 67 -0.01 26.18 3.91
CA ASP A 67 -1.26 25.49 3.59
C ASP A 67 -1.01 24.04 3.20
N ILE A 68 -1.85 23.13 3.68
CA ILE A 68 -1.72 21.70 3.42
C ILE A 68 -2.88 21.28 2.53
N TYR A 69 -2.56 20.63 1.41
CA TYR A 69 -3.52 20.06 0.50
C TYR A 69 -3.41 18.54 0.54
N VAL A 70 -4.55 17.86 0.66
CA VAL A 70 -4.62 16.42 0.86
C VAL A 70 -5.56 15.84 -0.18
N LYS A 71 -5.12 14.79 -0.87
CA LYS A 71 -6.00 14.02 -1.75
C LYS A 71 -6.93 13.18 -0.88
N ALA A 72 -8.23 13.31 -1.06
CA ALA A 72 -9.20 12.49 -0.33
C ALA A 72 -9.16 11.04 -0.83
N ARG A 73 -9.25 10.09 0.10
CA ARG A 73 -9.38 8.65 -0.23
C ARG A 73 -10.77 8.34 -0.75
N PHE A 74 -11.81 8.85 -0.08
CA PHE A 74 -13.20 8.60 -0.40
C PHE A 74 -13.87 9.90 -0.86
N VAL A 75 -14.37 9.87 -2.09
CA VAL A 75 -15.09 10.96 -2.73
C VAL A 75 -16.51 10.46 -2.97
N ARG A 76 -17.51 11.14 -2.41
CA ARG A 76 -18.92 10.77 -2.57
C ARG A 76 -19.64 11.72 -3.51
N ASN A 77 -19.24 12.99 -3.49
CA ASN A 77 -19.82 14.06 -4.29
C ASN A 77 -18.73 14.86 -5.02
N GLU A 78 -19.17 15.72 -5.95
CA GLU A 78 -18.33 16.78 -6.50
C GLU A 78 -17.77 17.65 -5.37
N ASN A 79 -16.59 18.23 -5.58
CA ASN A 79 -15.92 19.09 -4.59
C ASN A 79 -15.44 18.41 -3.30
N GLU A 80 -15.29 17.09 -3.31
CA GLU A 80 -14.73 16.32 -2.18
C GLU A 80 -13.37 15.68 -2.49
N SER A 81 -12.78 15.94 -3.66
CA SER A 81 -11.53 15.28 -4.05
C SER A 81 -10.29 15.79 -3.33
N VAL A 82 -10.28 17.06 -2.95
CA VAL A 82 -9.15 17.70 -2.28
C VAL A 82 -9.63 18.28 -0.97
N ILE A 83 -8.82 18.12 0.07
CA ILE A 83 -9.03 18.69 1.40
C ILE A 83 -7.91 19.69 1.66
N ALA A 84 -8.26 20.96 1.85
CA ALA A 84 -7.35 22.03 2.22
C ALA A 84 -7.41 22.30 3.72
N LEU A 85 -6.24 22.41 4.35
CA LEU A 85 -6.07 22.68 5.76
C LEU A 85 -5.21 23.93 5.97
N ARG A 86 -5.55 24.74 6.97
CA ARG A 86 -4.76 25.90 7.41
C ARG A 86 -4.76 26.01 8.94
N ASP A 87 -3.57 26.20 9.48
CA ASP A 87 -3.33 26.62 10.86
C ASP A 87 -3.29 28.16 10.90
N THR A 88 -4.17 28.78 11.70
CA THR A 88 -4.28 30.25 11.77
C THR A 88 -3.60 30.85 12.99
N ASN A 89 -3.21 30.03 13.96
CA ASN A 89 -2.71 30.47 15.25
C ASN A 89 -1.23 30.06 15.49
N GLY A 90 -0.68 29.18 14.65
CA GLY A 90 0.71 28.74 14.66
C GLY A 90 1.02 27.61 15.65
N ASP A 91 0.01 26.96 16.24
CA ASP A 91 0.19 25.84 17.19
C ASP A 91 0.50 24.49 16.52
N GLY A 92 0.47 24.45 15.18
CA GLY A 92 0.72 23.26 14.38
C GLY A 92 -0.50 22.39 14.13
N ARG A 93 -1.70 22.80 14.59
CA ARG A 93 -2.98 22.14 14.31
C ARG A 93 -3.79 22.95 13.32
N ALA A 94 -4.53 22.27 12.45
CA ALA A 94 -5.37 22.94 11.48
C ALA A 94 -6.69 23.44 12.12
N ASP A 95 -6.96 24.73 12.04
CA ASP A 95 -8.21 25.35 12.48
C ASP A 95 -9.25 25.41 11.34
N ILE A 96 -8.77 25.49 10.10
CA ILE A 96 -9.61 25.57 8.91
C ILE A 96 -9.42 24.28 8.11
N ILE A 97 -10.53 23.61 7.81
CA ILE A 97 -10.59 22.43 6.95
C ILE A 97 -11.70 22.65 5.92
N LYS A 98 -11.37 22.59 4.63
CA LYS A 98 -12.31 22.78 3.50
C LYS A 98 -12.10 21.72 2.45
N THR A 99 -13.17 21.32 1.75
CA THR A 99 -13.08 20.42 0.61
C THR A 99 -13.36 21.16 -0.70
N PHE A 100 -12.73 20.74 -1.79
CA PHE A 100 -12.99 21.24 -3.14
C PHE A 100 -12.53 20.25 -4.23
N GLY A 101 -12.89 20.54 -5.48
CA GLY A 101 -12.42 19.85 -6.68
C GLY A 101 -12.91 18.42 -6.92
N GLY A 102 -12.60 17.93 -8.12
CA GLY A 102 -13.00 16.61 -8.62
C GLY A 102 -14.47 16.54 -9.07
N LEU A 103 -14.79 15.45 -9.78
CA LEU A 103 -16.06 15.30 -10.52
C LEU A 103 -17.10 14.38 -9.83
N GLY A 104 -16.86 13.96 -8.59
CA GLY A 104 -17.80 13.16 -7.77
C GLY A 104 -18.03 11.70 -8.18
N ARG A 105 -17.86 11.33 -9.46
CA ARG A 105 -17.98 9.94 -9.98
C ARG A 105 -16.64 9.21 -10.16
N GLU A 106 -15.56 9.78 -9.65
CA GLU A 106 -14.26 9.13 -9.68
C GLU A 106 -14.32 7.88 -8.80
N ARG A 107 -13.99 6.68 -9.31
CA ARG A 107 -13.76 5.54 -8.40
C ARG A 107 -12.63 5.98 -7.48
N ALA A 108 -12.88 5.90 -6.18
CA ALA A 108 -12.19 6.66 -5.15
C ALA A 108 -10.75 6.15 -4.90
N TYR A 109 -9.86 6.36 -5.87
CA TYR A 109 -8.50 5.80 -5.90
C TYR A 109 -7.43 6.79 -6.36
N GLY A 110 -7.76 8.08 -6.43
CA GLY A 110 -6.77 9.10 -6.76
C GLY A 110 -5.63 9.15 -5.74
N THR A 111 -4.42 9.37 -6.25
CA THR A 111 -3.20 9.26 -5.44
C THR A 111 -2.46 10.58 -5.37
N ALA A 112 -2.12 11.20 -6.50
CA ALA A 112 -1.24 12.36 -6.51
C ALA A 112 -1.75 13.57 -5.71
N MET A 113 -0.79 14.25 -5.07
CA MET A 113 -0.92 15.62 -4.59
C MET A 113 0.46 16.27 -4.67
N ARG A 114 0.64 17.24 -5.56
CA ARG A 114 1.93 17.91 -5.83
C ARG A 114 1.71 19.38 -6.13
N ILE A 115 2.67 20.22 -5.76
CA ILE A 115 2.70 21.63 -6.17
C ILE A 115 3.87 21.81 -7.13
N TYR A 116 3.58 22.37 -8.30
CA TYR A 116 4.59 22.59 -9.34
C TYR A 116 4.26 23.87 -10.11
N ASN A 117 5.24 24.76 -10.26
CA ASN A 117 5.12 26.05 -10.98
C ASN A 117 3.87 26.88 -10.64
N GLY A 118 3.50 26.95 -9.35
CA GLY A 118 2.35 27.71 -8.87
C GLY A 118 0.99 27.05 -9.11
N TYR A 119 0.97 25.77 -9.47
CA TYR A 119 -0.25 24.97 -9.61
C TYR A 119 -0.26 23.81 -8.63
N LEU A 120 -1.45 23.50 -8.11
CA LEU A 120 -1.74 22.31 -7.32
C LEU A 120 -2.24 21.22 -8.26
N TYR A 121 -1.48 20.13 -8.38
CA TYR A 121 -1.82 18.96 -9.18
C TYR A 121 -2.33 17.83 -8.30
N PHE A 122 -3.36 17.14 -8.76
CA PHE A 122 -3.90 15.94 -8.12
C PHE A 122 -4.50 15.01 -9.17
N SER A 123 -4.67 13.74 -8.82
CA SER A 123 -5.20 12.75 -9.75
C SER A 123 -6.42 11.99 -9.23
N SER A 124 -7.12 11.37 -10.15
CA SER A 124 -8.18 10.38 -9.97
C SER A 124 -7.79 9.06 -10.64
N GLU A 125 -8.70 8.08 -10.67
CA GLU A 125 -8.52 6.84 -11.44
C GLU A 125 -8.17 7.09 -12.91
N LEU A 126 -8.67 8.17 -13.53
CA LEU A 126 -8.58 8.39 -14.98
C LEU A 126 -7.92 9.71 -15.38
N ASN A 127 -7.88 10.69 -14.47
CA ASN A 127 -7.49 12.05 -14.84
C ASN A 127 -6.39 12.59 -13.93
N VAL A 128 -5.55 13.44 -14.50
CA VAL A 128 -4.70 14.37 -13.75
C VAL A 128 -5.30 15.77 -13.92
N PHE A 129 -5.57 16.42 -12.80
CA PHE A 129 -6.13 17.76 -12.74
C PHE A 129 -5.13 18.74 -12.15
N ARG A 130 -5.34 20.04 -12.38
CA ARG A 130 -4.68 21.10 -11.63
C ARG A 130 -5.56 22.31 -11.33
N TYR A 131 -5.18 23.06 -10.31
CA TYR A 131 -5.68 24.41 -10.01
C TYR A 131 -4.51 25.39 -9.93
N ARG A 132 -4.73 26.64 -10.34
CA ARG A 132 -3.74 27.70 -10.13
C ARG A 132 -3.80 28.17 -8.68
N LEU A 133 -2.68 28.13 -7.98
CA LEU A 133 -2.57 28.69 -6.63
C LEU A 133 -2.36 30.20 -6.71
N LYS A 134 -3.17 30.96 -5.99
CA LYS A 134 -3.02 32.40 -5.82
C LYS A 134 -2.63 32.70 -4.36
N PRO A 135 -1.70 33.64 -4.12
CA PRO A 135 -1.31 34.00 -2.76
C PRO A 135 -2.51 34.37 -1.89
N GLY A 136 -2.58 33.77 -0.69
CA GLY A 136 -3.64 34.02 0.30
C GLY A 136 -4.90 33.15 0.15
N GLU A 137 -5.19 32.64 -1.04
CA GLU A 137 -6.34 31.77 -1.29
C GLU A 137 -6.08 30.34 -0.79
N LEU A 138 -6.82 29.90 0.24
CA LEU A 138 -6.75 28.51 0.71
C LEU A 138 -7.39 27.56 -0.31
N VAL A 139 -8.62 27.87 -0.74
CA VAL A 139 -9.34 27.13 -1.79
C VAL A 139 -9.18 27.91 -3.09
N PRO A 140 -8.58 27.33 -4.14
CA PRO A 140 -8.35 28.03 -5.40
C PRO A 140 -9.66 28.49 -6.06
N SER A 141 -9.72 29.77 -6.43
CA SER A 141 -10.83 30.34 -7.21
C SER A 141 -10.72 30.09 -8.72
N SER A 142 -9.55 29.63 -9.20
CA SER A 142 -9.32 29.33 -10.61
C SER A 142 -10.17 28.15 -11.08
N PRO A 143 -10.54 28.08 -12.37
CA PRO A 143 -11.14 26.86 -12.91
C PRO A 143 -10.22 25.65 -12.74
N MET A 144 -10.83 24.48 -12.59
CA MET A 144 -10.10 23.21 -12.62
C MET A 144 -9.69 22.91 -14.07
N GLU A 145 -8.42 22.59 -14.28
CA GLU A 145 -7.90 22.20 -15.58
C GLU A 145 -7.61 20.70 -15.63
N THR A 146 -7.99 20.03 -16.72
CA THR A 146 -7.60 18.64 -16.97
C THR A 146 -6.32 18.61 -17.79
N ILE A 147 -5.28 17.97 -17.25
CA ILE A 147 -3.95 17.86 -17.85
C ILE A 147 -3.83 16.62 -18.69
N LEU A 148 -4.27 15.49 -18.14
CA LEU A 148 -4.20 14.19 -18.76
C LEU A 148 -5.50 13.44 -18.52
N THR A 149 -6.02 12.81 -19.57
CA THR A 149 -7.10 11.83 -19.50
C THR A 149 -6.61 10.48 -20.00
N ASP A 150 -6.79 9.46 -19.19
CA ASP A 150 -6.60 8.07 -19.57
C ASP A 150 -7.83 7.59 -20.37
N ASP A 151 -7.73 7.61 -21.71
CA ASP A 151 -8.83 7.35 -22.64
C ASP A 151 -9.01 5.86 -23.02
N HIS A 152 -8.25 4.96 -22.40
CA HIS A 152 -8.40 3.53 -22.62
C HIS A 152 -9.76 3.01 -22.18
N LYS A 153 -10.18 1.86 -22.71
CA LYS A 153 -11.38 1.19 -22.21
C LYS A 153 -11.08 0.59 -20.84
N HIS A 154 -11.47 1.30 -19.80
CA HIS A 154 -11.30 0.85 -18.42
C HIS A 154 -12.40 -0.15 -18.06
N GLY A 155 -12.03 -1.43 -18.06
CA GLY A 155 -12.83 -2.50 -17.46
C GLY A 155 -12.70 -2.51 -15.93
N MET A 156 -12.64 -3.69 -15.32
CA MET A 156 -12.05 -3.81 -13.99
C MET A 156 -10.53 -3.78 -14.14
N HIS A 157 -9.89 -2.90 -13.38
CA HIS A 157 -8.45 -2.66 -13.47
C HIS A 157 -7.88 -2.62 -12.05
N GLU A 158 -6.96 -3.53 -11.73
CA GLU A 158 -6.47 -3.66 -10.34
C GLU A 158 -5.60 -2.46 -9.90
N HIS A 159 -4.77 -1.91 -10.81
CA HIS A 159 -3.78 -0.89 -10.47
C HIS A 159 -4.06 0.42 -11.21
N ILE A 160 -4.98 1.21 -10.66
CA ILE A 160 -5.45 2.47 -11.25
C ILE A 160 -4.91 3.74 -10.57
N ALA A 161 -3.98 3.60 -9.63
CA ALA A 161 -3.29 4.74 -9.05
C ALA A 161 -2.58 5.54 -10.16
N LYS A 162 -2.64 6.87 -10.07
CA LYS A 162 -1.99 7.79 -11.01
C LYS A 162 -1.07 8.77 -10.26
N PRO A 163 0.07 8.31 -9.71
CA PRO A 163 1.05 9.23 -9.16
C PRO A 163 1.61 10.13 -10.27
N VAL A 164 2.03 11.33 -9.90
CA VAL A 164 2.65 12.29 -10.80
C VAL A 164 3.91 12.89 -10.16
N THR A 165 4.92 13.16 -10.97
CA THR A 165 6.09 13.96 -10.59
C THR A 165 6.59 14.74 -11.80
N PHE A 166 7.50 15.68 -11.57
CA PHE A 166 7.96 16.65 -12.56
C PHE A 166 9.48 16.67 -12.59
N ASP A 167 10.06 16.74 -13.78
CA ASP A 167 11.49 17.03 -13.91
C ASP A 167 11.78 18.53 -13.92
N ASN A 168 13.06 18.87 -14.04
CA ASN A 168 13.54 20.25 -14.11
C ASN A 168 13.38 20.86 -15.52
N GLU A 169 12.88 20.09 -16.50
CA GLU A 169 12.77 20.49 -17.91
C GLU A 169 11.32 20.82 -18.32
N GLY A 170 10.36 20.71 -17.39
CA GLY A 170 8.96 20.99 -17.66
C GLY A 170 8.14 19.79 -18.09
N HIS A 171 8.65 18.57 -17.91
CA HIS A 171 7.87 17.36 -18.15
C HIS A 171 7.12 16.89 -16.91
N ILE A 172 5.98 16.23 -17.13
CA ILE A 172 5.23 15.48 -16.10
C ILE A 172 5.33 13.99 -16.41
N TYR A 173 5.62 13.19 -15.39
CA TYR A 173 5.68 11.74 -15.45
C TYR A 173 4.46 11.14 -14.79
N VAL A 174 3.78 10.22 -15.48
CA VAL A 174 2.57 9.56 -15.00
C VAL A 174 2.68 8.06 -15.22
N ALA A 175 2.40 7.29 -14.16
CA ALA A 175 2.35 5.83 -14.25
C ALA A 175 0.98 5.35 -14.74
N PHE A 176 0.98 4.35 -15.61
CA PHE A 176 -0.21 3.61 -16.03
C PHE A 176 -0.05 2.18 -15.52
N GLY A 177 -0.64 1.88 -14.36
CA GLY A 177 -0.53 0.57 -13.72
C GLY A 177 -1.20 -0.54 -14.54
N ALA A 178 -0.80 -1.79 -14.28
CA ALA A 178 -1.33 -2.96 -14.97
C ALA A 178 -2.77 -3.31 -14.56
N ALA A 179 -3.54 -3.90 -15.48
CA ALA A 179 -4.91 -4.32 -15.20
C ALA A 179 -5.02 -5.60 -14.35
N SER A 180 -3.92 -6.36 -14.21
CA SER A 180 -3.91 -7.70 -13.61
C SER A 180 -2.67 -7.97 -12.77
N ASN A 181 -2.67 -9.10 -12.06
CA ASN A 181 -1.56 -9.48 -11.19
C ASN A 181 -0.30 -9.92 -11.97
N GLY A 182 -0.49 -10.77 -12.99
CA GLY A 182 0.60 -11.43 -13.72
C GLY A 182 0.32 -11.66 -15.22
N CYS A 183 -0.56 -10.85 -15.83
CA CYS A 183 -0.92 -10.93 -17.25
C CYS A 183 -1.37 -12.33 -17.71
N GLN A 184 -2.42 -12.84 -17.08
CA GLN A 184 -3.03 -14.14 -17.40
C GLN A 184 -4.33 -13.96 -18.19
N PRO A 185 -4.76 -14.96 -19.00
CA PRO A 185 -6.06 -14.92 -19.68
C PRO A 185 -7.24 -14.76 -18.72
N LYS A 186 -7.20 -15.45 -17.58
CA LYS A 186 -8.10 -15.24 -16.45
C LYS A 186 -7.26 -14.94 -15.21
N ASN A 187 -7.34 -13.70 -14.76
CA ASN A 187 -6.51 -13.18 -13.69
C ASN A 187 -6.65 -14.01 -12.40
N ARG A 188 -5.52 -14.22 -11.70
CA ARG A 188 -5.44 -14.93 -10.41
C ARG A 188 -6.08 -16.32 -10.42
N THR A 189 -6.00 -17.03 -11.55
CA THR A 189 -6.41 -18.45 -11.61
C THR A 189 -5.21 -19.34 -11.25
N PRO A 190 -5.34 -20.25 -10.27
CA PRO A 190 -4.23 -21.11 -9.89
C PRO A 190 -3.69 -21.95 -11.04
N ASN A 191 -2.36 -22.09 -11.08
CA ASN A 191 -1.61 -22.81 -12.11
C ASN A 191 -1.83 -22.34 -13.56
N MET A 192 -2.45 -21.18 -13.78
CA MET A 192 -2.71 -20.68 -15.13
C MET A 192 -1.46 -20.00 -15.72
N ALA A 193 -1.10 -20.39 -16.94
CA ALA A 193 -0.03 -19.75 -17.68
C ALA A 193 -0.33 -18.27 -18.01
N GLY A 194 0.71 -17.46 -18.10
CA GLY A 194 0.64 -16.08 -18.55
C GLY A 194 0.49 -15.98 -20.08
N ILE A 195 0.09 -14.81 -20.55
CA ILE A 195 0.07 -14.46 -21.97
C ILE A 195 1.48 -13.97 -22.34
N ASP A 196 2.11 -14.59 -23.34
CA ASP A 196 3.44 -14.23 -23.85
C ASP A 196 3.41 -14.12 -25.40
N PRO A 197 3.61 -12.92 -25.99
CA PRO A 197 3.85 -11.64 -25.31
C PRO A 197 2.62 -11.10 -24.61
N CYS A 198 2.81 -10.46 -23.46
CA CYS A 198 1.76 -9.81 -22.70
C CYS A 198 1.24 -8.56 -23.42
N PRO A 199 -0.04 -8.52 -23.85
CA PRO A 199 -0.60 -7.38 -24.59
C PRO A 199 -0.75 -6.13 -23.72
N MET A 200 -0.83 -6.27 -22.39
CA MET A 200 -0.98 -5.12 -21.49
C MET A 200 0.22 -4.17 -21.53
N LEU A 201 1.41 -4.62 -21.96
CA LEU A 201 2.62 -3.79 -22.03
C LEU A 201 2.58 -2.73 -23.14
N GLU A 202 1.59 -2.78 -24.03
CA GLU A 202 1.36 -1.74 -25.03
C GLU A 202 1.01 -0.41 -24.35
N ASP A 203 0.00 -0.43 -23.48
CA ASP A 203 -0.61 0.78 -22.89
C ASP A 203 -0.50 0.84 -21.35
N HIS A 204 -0.05 -0.23 -20.69
CA HIS A 204 0.00 -0.32 -19.23
C HIS A 204 1.29 -0.99 -18.73
N GLY A 205 1.46 -0.99 -17.41
CA GLY A 205 2.64 -1.56 -16.78
C GLY A 205 3.89 -0.72 -17.01
N GLY A 206 3.78 0.61 -16.95
CA GLY A 206 4.87 1.52 -17.30
C GLY A 206 4.66 2.96 -16.84
N ILE A 207 5.61 3.82 -17.22
CA ILE A 207 5.62 5.26 -16.94
C ILE A 207 5.75 6.02 -18.26
N TRP A 208 4.91 7.04 -18.43
CA TRP A 208 4.91 7.92 -19.60
C TRP A 208 5.28 9.34 -19.19
N ARG A 209 5.99 10.04 -20.07
CA ARG A 209 6.40 11.43 -19.97
C ARG A 209 5.55 12.29 -20.90
N PHE A 210 5.05 13.41 -20.39
CA PHE A 210 4.22 14.39 -21.10
C PHE A 210 4.75 15.81 -20.87
N ASP A 211 4.24 16.79 -21.61
CA ASP A 211 4.50 18.22 -21.34
C ASP A 211 3.63 18.68 -20.16
N ALA A 212 4.23 19.18 -19.07
CA ALA A 212 3.49 19.63 -17.90
C ALA A 212 2.64 20.90 -18.14
N ASN A 213 2.89 21.62 -19.23
CA ASN A 213 2.22 22.86 -19.60
C ASN A 213 1.08 22.66 -20.60
N LYS A 214 0.94 21.47 -21.19
CA LYS A 214 -0.11 21.16 -22.15
C LYS A 214 -1.31 20.52 -21.44
N ASN A 215 -2.49 21.12 -21.64
CA ASN A 215 -3.76 20.60 -21.12
C ASN A 215 -4.40 19.61 -22.10
N GLY A 216 -5.27 18.74 -21.58
CA GLY A 216 -6.10 17.83 -22.40
C GLY A 216 -5.32 16.75 -23.15
N GLN A 217 -4.17 16.33 -22.64
CA GLN A 217 -3.38 15.25 -23.23
C GLN A 217 -4.06 13.89 -23.01
N THR A 218 -3.77 12.92 -23.87
CA THR A 218 -4.01 11.50 -23.60
C THR A 218 -2.72 10.71 -23.72
N GLN A 219 -2.72 9.41 -23.40
CA GLN A 219 -1.48 8.61 -23.45
C GLN A 219 -0.78 8.65 -24.82
N LYS A 220 -1.53 8.84 -25.91
CA LYS A 220 -1.01 8.98 -27.28
C LYS A 220 -0.12 10.21 -27.48
N ASP A 221 -0.30 11.25 -26.67
CA ASP A 221 0.58 12.42 -26.64
C ASP A 221 1.89 12.16 -25.87
N GLY A 222 1.91 11.10 -25.06
CA GLY A 222 3.01 10.78 -24.15
C GLY A 222 4.11 9.96 -24.79
N TYR A 223 5.32 10.15 -24.29
CA TYR A 223 6.47 9.30 -24.58
C TYR A 223 6.58 8.20 -23.52
N ARG A 224 6.55 6.92 -23.92
CA ARG A 224 6.76 5.80 -22.98
C ARG A 224 8.20 5.80 -22.48
N TYR A 225 8.38 6.25 -21.24
CA TYR A 225 9.70 6.41 -20.61
C TYR A 225 10.23 5.09 -20.04
N ALA A 226 9.34 4.26 -19.46
CA ALA A 226 9.70 2.94 -18.94
C ALA A 226 8.54 1.96 -19.04
N THR A 227 8.85 0.66 -19.06
CA THR A 227 7.86 -0.44 -19.11
C THR A 227 8.24 -1.57 -18.15
N GLY A 228 7.41 -2.59 -18.05
CA GLY A 228 7.60 -3.74 -17.17
C GLY A 228 7.49 -3.40 -15.69
N LEU A 229 6.63 -2.43 -15.36
CA LEU A 229 6.37 -1.95 -14.01
C LEU A 229 4.92 -2.24 -13.59
N ARG A 230 4.68 -3.24 -12.73
CA ARG A 230 3.31 -3.73 -12.40
C ARG A 230 2.38 -2.63 -11.91
N SER A 231 2.77 -1.96 -10.83
CA SER A 231 1.96 -0.98 -10.12
C SER A 231 2.88 -0.02 -9.41
N VAL A 232 2.84 1.25 -9.77
CA VAL A 232 3.65 2.32 -9.18
C VAL A 232 2.72 3.27 -8.44
N VAL A 233 2.95 3.43 -7.14
CA VAL A 233 2.18 4.36 -6.30
C VAL A 233 3.10 5.42 -5.71
N GLY A 234 4.29 5.04 -5.26
CA GLY A 234 5.35 5.97 -4.90
C GLY A 234 6.24 6.29 -6.09
N MET A 235 6.28 7.55 -6.50
CA MET A 235 7.14 8.04 -7.58
C MET A 235 7.51 9.49 -7.31
N ASP A 236 8.79 9.81 -7.45
CA ASP A 236 9.25 11.20 -7.35
C ASP A 236 10.53 11.43 -8.16
N TRP A 237 10.74 12.69 -8.53
CA TRP A 237 11.94 13.14 -9.20
C TRP A 237 12.95 13.60 -8.17
N ASN A 238 14.18 13.09 -8.24
CA ASN A 238 15.25 13.60 -7.41
C ASN A 238 15.88 14.81 -8.13
N PRO A 239 15.70 16.04 -7.60
CA PRO A 239 16.20 17.24 -8.27
C PRO A 239 17.73 17.37 -8.21
N VAL A 240 18.40 16.63 -7.31
CA VAL A 240 19.85 16.76 -7.08
C VAL A 240 20.64 15.98 -8.11
N ASN A 241 20.17 14.80 -8.49
CA ASN A 241 20.82 13.94 -9.49
C ASN A 241 20.02 13.79 -10.79
N ASN A 242 18.95 14.58 -10.94
CA ASN A 242 18.13 14.67 -12.15
C ASN A 242 17.65 13.30 -12.63
N SER A 243 17.12 12.50 -11.71
CA SER A 243 16.68 11.13 -11.99
C SER A 243 15.29 10.85 -11.43
N LEU A 244 14.51 10.08 -12.18
CA LEU A 244 13.22 9.56 -11.73
C LEU A 244 13.43 8.36 -10.80
N TYR A 245 12.71 8.31 -9.69
CA TYR A 245 12.64 7.13 -8.83
C TYR A 245 11.21 6.65 -8.72
N ALA A 246 11.02 5.32 -8.78
CA ALA A 246 9.72 4.69 -8.68
C ALA A 246 9.78 3.46 -7.79
N LEU A 247 8.73 3.27 -6.99
CA LEU A 247 8.50 2.13 -6.14
C LEU A 247 7.42 1.25 -6.77
N GLN A 248 7.85 0.11 -7.31
CA GLN A 248 6.95 -0.90 -7.83
C GLN A 248 6.44 -1.77 -6.69
N HIS A 249 5.13 -2.00 -6.69
CA HIS A 249 4.54 -3.09 -5.91
C HIS A 249 4.77 -4.43 -6.64
N GLY A 250 5.43 -5.37 -5.97
CA GLY A 250 5.63 -6.74 -6.42
C GLY A 250 4.30 -7.46 -6.69
N ARG A 251 4.36 -8.63 -7.34
CA ARG A 251 3.15 -9.42 -7.59
C ARG A 251 2.62 -10.06 -6.31
N ASP A 252 1.31 -10.26 -6.27
CA ASP A 252 0.59 -10.87 -5.14
C ASP A 252 0.47 -12.39 -5.33
N ASP A 253 0.21 -13.18 -4.27
CA ASP A 253 -0.43 -14.51 -4.31
C ASP A 253 0.44 -15.70 -4.74
N PHE A 254 1.73 -15.75 -4.39
CA PHE A 254 2.54 -16.93 -4.71
C PHE A 254 1.96 -18.22 -4.12
N LEU A 255 1.56 -18.21 -2.84
CA LEU A 255 0.96 -19.38 -2.21
C LEU A 255 -0.38 -19.75 -2.86
N MET A 256 -1.29 -18.78 -3.03
CA MET A 256 -2.64 -19.04 -3.54
C MET A 256 -2.63 -19.54 -4.98
N LEU A 257 -1.76 -19.00 -5.85
CA LEU A 257 -1.72 -19.36 -7.27
C LEU A 257 -0.80 -20.54 -7.58
N TRP A 258 0.22 -20.77 -6.74
CA TRP A 258 1.33 -21.69 -7.04
C TRP A 258 1.78 -22.46 -5.78
N ALA A 259 0.82 -22.98 -5.01
CA ALA A 259 1.05 -23.70 -3.75
C ALA A 259 2.02 -24.89 -3.86
N GLU A 260 2.17 -25.48 -5.05
CA GLU A 260 3.12 -26.59 -5.30
C GLU A 260 4.57 -26.11 -5.48
N LYS A 261 4.77 -24.81 -5.78
CA LYS A 261 6.08 -24.21 -6.07
C LYS A 261 6.59 -23.33 -4.93
N TYR A 262 5.68 -22.69 -4.19
CA TYR A 262 6.03 -21.74 -3.14
C TYR A 262 5.40 -22.14 -1.82
N THR A 263 6.23 -22.09 -0.78
CA THR A 263 5.80 -22.25 0.60
C THR A 263 5.04 -21.00 1.07
N PRO A 264 4.23 -21.11 2.13
CA PRO A 264 3.59 -19.95 2.73
C PRO A 264 4.59 -18.87 3.17
N TRP A 265 5.77 -19.28 3.66
CA TRP A 265 6.81 -18.34 4.07
C TRP A 265 7.37 -17.55 2.89
N GLN A 266 7.70 -18.26 1.80
CA GLN A 266 8.17 -17.60 0.58
C GLN A 266 7.12 -16.63 0.04
N SER A 267 5.83 -16.98 0.10
CA SER A 267 4.77 -16.05 -0.33
C SER A 267 4.65 -14.81 0.55
N ALA A 268 5.10 -14.84 1.81
CA ALA A 268 5.04 -13.69 2.72
C ALA A 268 6.28 -12.79 2.65
N VAL A 269 7.38 -13.28 2.05
CA VAL A 269 8.69 -12.59 1.96
C VAL A 269 9.07 -12.24 0.52
N PHE A 270 8.55 -12.99 -0.45
CA PHE A 270 8.74 -12.79 -1.89
C PHE A 270 7.38 -12.62 -2.62
N PRO A 271 7.36 -11.93 -3.77
CA PRO A 271 8.48 -11.22 -4.41
C PRO A 271 8.74 -9.85 -3.79
N ALA A 272 9.92 -9.29 -4.01
CA ALA A 272 10.27 -7.98 -3.46
C ALA A 272 9.32 -6.86 -3.90
N GLU A 273 9.14 -5.87 -3.03
CA GLU A 273 8.81 -4.50 -3.46
C GLU A 273 10.10 -3.86 -3.99
N GLU A 274 10.03 -3.11 -5.09
CA GLU A 274 11.23 -2.73 -5.84
C GLU A 274 11.38 -1.20 -5.97
N LEU A 275 12.47 -0.63 -5.43
CA LEU A 275 12.88 0.75 -5.70
C LEU A 275 13.80 0.80 -6.91
N PHE A 276 13.39 1.51 -7.95
CA PHE A 276 14.20 1.76 -9.14
C PHE A 276 14.64 3.22 -9.20
N GLN A 277 15.89 3.44 -9.65
CA GLN A 277 16.25 4.66 -10.37
C GLN A 277 15.88 4.42 -11.83
N VAL A 278 14.74 4.98 -12.26
CA VAL A 278 14.15 4.70 -13.56
C VAL A 278 14.94 5.41 -14.65
N LYS A 279 15.40 4.65 -15.64
CA LYS A 279 16.12 5.14 -16.80
C LYS A 279 15.19 5.20 -18.01
N ASP A 280 15.50 6.09 -18.94
CA ASP A 280 14.82 6.12 -20.24
C ASP A 280 14.98 4.78 -20.97
N GLY A 281 13.87 4.22 -21.45
CA GLY A 281 13.80 2.92 -22.13
C GLY A 281 13.92 1.70 -21.21
N MET A 282 13.94 1.88 -19.88
CA MET A 282 14.05 0.79 -18.92
C MET A 282 12.89 -0.22 -19.04
N ASN A 283 13.21 -1.50 -18.88
CA ASN A 283 12.23 -2.56 -18.64
C ASN A 283 12.45 -3.21 -17.25
N GLY A 284 11.47 -3.05 -16.35
CA GLY A 284 11.49 -3.61 -14.99
C GLY A 284 11.20 -5.10 -14.90
N GLY A 285 10.79 -5.73 -16.01
CA GLY A 285 10.65 -7.17 -16.18
C GLY A 285 9.28 -7.77 -15.86
N TRP A 286 8.35 -7.04 -15.23
CA TRP A 286 6.96 -7.50 -15.13
C TRP A 286 6.33 -7.61 -16.55
N PRO A 287 5.45 -8.58 -16.84
CA PRO A 287 4.95 -9.64 -15.96
C PRO A 287 5.86 -10.88 -15.89
N TYR A 288 6.90 -10.94 -16.71
CA TYR A 288 7.70 -12.16 -16.89
C TYR A 288 8.59 -12.49 -15.71
N CYS A 289 8.97 -11.49 -14.92
CA CYS A 289 9.99 -11.61 -13.90
C CYS A 289 9.58 -10.93 -12.59
N TYR A 290 10.11 -11.45 -11.50
CA TYR A 290 10.08 -10.81 -10.18
C TYR A 290 11.49 -10.75 -9.60
N TYR A 291 11.73 -9.86 -8.65
CA TYR A 291 13.01 -9.79 -7.94
C TYR A 291 12.98 -10.59 -6.64
N ASP A 292 14.00 -11.42 -6.44
CA ASP A 292 14.29 -12.09 -5.18
C ASP A 292 15.49 -11.39 -4.55
N GLN A 293 15.23 -10.63 -3.48
CA GLN A 293 16.20 -9.85 -2.75
C GLN A 293 17.19 -10.70 -1.96
N ALA A 294 16.84 -11.93 -1.58
CA ALA A 294 17.76 -12.84 -0.91
C ALA A 294 18.78 -13.41 -1.91
N GLN A 295 18.40 -13.60 -3.17
CA GLN A 295 19.28 -14.07 -4.24
C GLN A 295 19.98 -12.95 -5.01
N GLY A 296 19.51 -11.71 -4.92
CA GLY A 296 20.01 -10.57 -5.68
C GLY A 296 19.73 -10.67 -7.19
N LYS A 297 18.66 -11.37 -7.58
CA LYS A 297 18.36 -11.76 -8.97
C LYS A 297 16.92 -11.51 -9.35
N LYS A 298 16.69 -11.20 -10.62
CA LYS A 298 15.37 -11.35 -11.24
C LYS A 298 15.18 -12.80 -11.71
N LEU A 299 14.05 -13.37 -11.35
CA LEU A 299 13.68 -14.76 -11.63
C LEU A 299 12.39 -14.79 -12.44
N LEU A 300 12.23 -15.82 -13.27
CA LEU A 300 11.00 -16.02 -14.03
C LEU A 300 9.81 -16.17 -13.07
N ASN A 301 8.73 -15.45 -13.39
CA ASN A 301 7.45 -15.68 -12.76
C ASN A 301 6.92 -17.09 -13.12
N PRO A 302 6.19 -17.75 -12.21
CA PRO A 302 5.67 -19.09 -12.45
C PRO A 302 4.72 -19.19 -13.64
N GLU A 303 3.97 -18.12 -13.91
CA GLU A 303 3.12 -17.94 -15.08
C GLU A 303 3.87 -18.19 -16.41
N TYR A 304 5.19 -18.01 -16.41
CA TYR A 304 6.09 -18.11 -17.55
C TYR A 304 7.13 -19.23 -17.39
N GLY A 305 6.80 -20.26 -16.61
CA GLY A 305 7.65 -21.45 -16.40
C GLY A 305 8.64 -21.33 -15.24
N GLY A 306 8.58 -20.26 -14.45
CA GLY A 306 9.41 -20.08 -13.26
C GLY A 306 9.20 -21.13 -12.17
N ASP A 307 10.26 -21.37 -11.41
CA ASP A 307 10.34 -22.36 -10.32
C ASP A 307 11.01 -21.80 -9.04
N GLY A 308 11.22 -20.49 -8.97
CA GLY A 308 11.94 -19.84 -7.87
C GLY A 308 13.46 -19.89 -7.99
N LYS A 309 14.00 -20.36 -9.12
CA LYS A 309 15.46 -20.46 -9.36
C LYS A 309 15.87 -20.01 -10.76
N THR A 310 15.00 -20.22 -11.74
CA THR A 310 15.30 -19.97 -13.15
C THR A 310 15.33 -18.48 -13.45
N VAL A 311 16.45 -18.01 -14.00
CA VAL A 311 16.64 -16.62 -14.45
C VAL A 311 16.05 -16.41 -15.85
N GLY A 312 16.45 -17.23 -16.85
CA GLY A 312 15.97 -17.08 -18.23
C GLY A 312 16.11 -15.65 -18.77
N ARG A 313 15.07 -15.15 -19.46
CA ARG A 313 14.99 -13.77 -19.99
C ARG A 313 15.15 -12.67 -18.92
N CYS A 314 14.98 -13.01 -17.65
CA CYS A 314 15.04 -12.03 -16.56
C CYS A 314 16.44 -11.49 -16.30
N GLY A 315 17.48 -12.14 -16.82
CA GLY A 315 18.86 -11.65 -16.75
C GLY A 315 19.08 -10.34 -17.50
N ASP A 316 18.23 -10.06 -18.50
CA ASP A 316 18.35 -8.90 -19.39
C ASP A 316 17.56 -7.68 -18.89
N TYR A 317 16.76 -7.82 -17.84
CA TYR A 317 15.92 -6.74 -17.31
C TYR A 317 16.60 -5.97 -16.18
N GLU A 318 16.24 -4.69 -16.06
CA GLU A 318 16.86 -3.76 -15.12
C GLU A 318 16.63 -4.23 -13.68
N LYS A 319 17.69 -4.30 -12.86
CA LYS A 319 17.58 -4.66 -11.45
C LYS A 319 17.17 -3.46 -10.60
N PRO A 320 16.40 -3.65 -9.52
CA PRO A 320 16.11 -2.57 -8.61
C PRO A 320 17.37 -2.13 -7.85
N LEU A 321 17.39 -0.87 -7.42
CA LEU A 321 18.38 -0.35 -6.49
C LEU A 321 18.24 -1.03 -5.13
N ILE A 322 16.99 -1.23 -4.66
CA ILE A 322 16.67 -1.92 -3.41
C ILE A 322 15.47 -2.84 -3.65
N GLY A 323 15.56 -4.09 -3.19
CA GLY A 323 14.41 -4.97 -3.02
C GLY A 323 14.01 -5.04 -1.55
N PHE A 324 12.83 -4.55 -1.20
CA PHE A 324 12.25 -4.70 0.14
C PHE A 324 11.45 -6.00 0.23
N PRO A 325 11.24 -6.54 1.45
CA PRO A 325 10.38 -7.70 1.63
C PRO A 325 8.99 -7.50 1.03
N ALA A 326 8.40 -8.61 0.60
CA ALA A 326 7.14 -8.60 -0.12
C ALA A 326 6.00 -7.93 0.64
N HIS A 327 5.12 -7.32 -0.13
CA HIS A 327 3.81 -6.79 0.28
C HIS A 327 3.88 -5.59 1.22
N TRP A 328 5.03 -4.95 1.46
CA TRP A 328 5.10 -3.75 2.31
C TRP A 328 4.37 -2.53 1.72
N ALA A 329 3.99 -2.57 0.44
CA ALA A 329 3.18 -1.57 -0.24
C ALA A 329 3.75 -0.14 -0.11
N PRO A 330 4.94 0.15 -0.69
CA PRO A 330 5.50 1.49 -0.70
C PRO A 330 4.63 2.45 -1.53
N ASN A 331 3.99 3.43 -0.88
CA ASN A 331 2.95 4.27 -1.50
C ASN A 331 3.37 5.71 -1.76
N ASP A 332 4.45 6.20 -1.16
CA ASP A 332 5.00 7.52 -1.47
C ASP A 332 6.50 7.54 -1.22
N ILE A 333 7.18 8.44 -1.92
CA ILE A 333 8.61 8.71 -1.76
C ILE A 333 8.81 10.23 -1.80
N LEU A 334 9.66 10.72 -0.92
CA LEU A 334 10.03 12.12 -0.84
C LEU A 334 11.54 12.25 -0.67
N PHE A 335 12.20 12.97 -1.59
CA PHE A 335 13.59 13.37 -1.42
C PHE A 335 13.68 14.57 -0.49
N TYR A 336 14.30 14.39 0.67
CA TYR A 336 14.34 15.43 1.69
C TYR A 336 15.36 16.51 1.35
N GLN A 337 14.87 17.73 1.10
CA GLN A 337 15.68 18.90 0.76
C GLN A 337 15.72 19.95 1.88
N GLY A 338 15.17 19.62 3.06
CA GLY A 338 15.11 20.53 4.18
C GLY A 338 16.51 20.93 4.63
N THR A 339 16.75 22.23 4.77
CA THR A 339 18.01 22.75 5.31
C THR A 339 17.96 22.73 6.83
N ALA A 340 19.11 22.89 7.49
CA ALA A 340 19.20 22.95 8.95
C ALA A 340 18.52 24.17 9.61
N ALA A 341 17.54 24.82 8.94
CA ALA A 341 16.62 25.81 9.50
C ALA A 341 15.87 25.28 10.75
N LYS A 342 15.10 26.16 11.42
CA LYS A 342 14.53 25.95 12.76
C LYS A 342 13.90 24.57 12.99
N ASN A 343 13.18 24.01 12.01
CA ASN A 343 12.52 22.71 12.13
C ASN A 343 13.07 21.63 11.18
N GLY A 344 14.09 21.96 10.39
CA GLY A 344 14.73 21.01 9.48
C GLY A 344 15.56 19.95 10.20
N PHE A 345 15.75 18.81 9.55
CA PHE A 345 16.34 17.62 10.14
C PHE A 345 17.88 17.72 10.17
N PRO A 346 18.57 16.81 10.89
CA PRO A 346 20.03 16.69 10.83
C PRO A 346 20.54 16.51 9.39
N GLU A 347 21.74 17.01 9.07
CA GLU A 347 22.28 17.09 7.70
C GLU A 347 22.28 15.73 6.97
N ARG A 348 22.42 14.62 7.68
CA ARG A 348 22.41 13.27 7.10
C ARG A 348 21.09 12.87 6.42
N TYR A 349 19.99 13.56 6.72
CA TYR A 349 18.71 13.33 6.03
C TYR A 349 18.65 14.00 4.66
N LYS A 350 19.48 15.03 4.44
CA LYS A 350 19.49 15.80 3.19
C LYS A 350 19.82 14.90 2.00
N ASN A 351 19.07 15.08 0.93
CA ASN A 351 19.14 14.32 -0.32
C ASN A 351 18.78 12.82 -0.19
N GLY A 352 18.54 12.32 1.02
CA GLY A 352 17.99 10.98 1.24
C GLY A 352 16.49 10.93 0.93
N ALA A 353 15.96 9.72 0.87
CA ALA A 353 14.56 9.48 0.54
C ALA A 353 13.78 8.93 1.75
N PHE A 354 12.68 9.58 2.10
CA PHE A 354 11.66 8.99 2.97
C PHE A 354 10.68 8.18 2.14
N ILE A 355 10.27 7.02 2.63
CA ILE A 355 9.36 6.10 1.94
C ILE A 355 8.22 5.72 2.89
N ALA A 356 6.98 5.86 2.44
CA ALA A 356 5.81 5.43 3.20
C ALA A 356 5.46 3.98 2.85
N PHE A 357 5.71 3.04 3.77
CA PHE A 357 5.27 1.66 3.63
C PHE A 357 3.87 1.52 4.25
N HIS A 358 2.87 1.36 3.39
CA HIS A 358 1.45 1.38 3.77
C HIS A 358 0.99 0.13 4.51
N GLY A 359 1.76 -0.96 4.40
CA GLY A 359 1.49 -2.20 5.08
C GLY A 359 0.75 -3.21 4.22
N SER A 360 1.05 -4.48 4.48
CA SER A 360 0.68 -5.61 3.66
C SER A 360 -0.76 -6.01 3.80
N THR A 361 -1.25 -6.69 2.78
CA THR A 361 -2.56 -7.35 2.79
C THR A 361 -2.45 -8.85 2.54
N ASN A 362 -1.30 -9.32 2.02
CA ASN A 362 -1.13 -10.63 1.43
C ASN A 362 0.05 -11.43 2.00
N ARG A 363 0.07 -11.59 3.32
CA ARG A 363 1.15 -12.33 4.02
C ARG A 363 0.67 -13.55 4.78
N ALA A 364 -0.62 -13.88 4.70
CA ALA A 364 -1.16 -15.04 5.39
C ALA A 364 -0.38 -16.31 4.96
N PRO A 365 0.00 -17.17 5.92
CA PRO A 365 -0.46 -17.23 7.30
C PRO A 365 0.35 -16.40 8.31
N TYR A 366 1.37 -15.67 7.88
CA TYR A 366 2.21 -14.84 8.75
C TYR A 366 1.54 -13.49 9.07
N PRO A 367 1.99 -12.77 10.13
CA PRO A 367 1.51 -11.43 10.43
C PRO A 367 1.62 -10.49 9.23
N GLN A 368 0.84 -9.42 9.21
CA GLN A 368 1.04 -8.33 8.27
C GLN A 368 2.32 -7.54 8.66
N ALA A 369 2.97 -6.94 7.66
CA ALA A 369 4.19 -6.13 7.81
C ALA A 369 4.18 -4.92 6.87
N GLY A 370 5.17 -4.04 7.00
CA GLY A 370 5.10 -2.66 6.51
C GLY A 370 4.53 -1.78 7.63
N TYR A 371 3.75 -0.75 7.35
CA TYR A 371 3.18 0.16 8.37
C TYR A 371 4.21 1.09 9.05
N PHE A 372 5.24 1.53 8.33
CA PHE A 372 6.25 2.45 8.87
C PHE A 372 6.74 3.44 7.79
N ILE A 373 7.42 4.50 8.22
CA ILE A 373 8.17 5.40 7.33
C ILE A 373 9.63 4.94 7.33
N GLY A 374 10.10 4.50 6.17
CA GLY A 374 11.51 4.18 5.95
C GLY A 374 12.32 5.41 5.54
N PHE A 375 13.64 5.34 5.74
CA PHE A 375 14.58 6.32 5.23
C PHE A 375 15.76 5.64 4.52
N VAL A 376 16.07 6.08 3.30
CA VAL A 376 17.24 5.66 2.52
C VAL A 376 18.22 6.83 2.46
N PRO A 377 19.38 6.77 3.12
CA PRO A 377 20.34 7.86 3.08
C PRO A 377 20.96 8.01 1.70
N ALA A 378 21.35 9.24 1.37
CA ALA A 378 22.16 9.51 0.20
C ALA A 378 23.65 9.59 0.56
N LYS A 379 24.49 9.07 -0.33
CA LYS A 379 25.95 9.23 -0.30
C LYS A 379 26.38 9.87 -1.61
N ALA A 380 27.03 11.03 -1.53
CA ALA A 380 27.44 11.81 -2.71
C ALA A 380 26.29 12.03 -3.72
N ASN A 381 25.10 12.39 -3.23
CA ASN A 381 23.88 12.65 -4.03
C ASN A 381 23.28 11.44 -4.77
N THR A 382 23.77 10.23 -4.49
CA THR A 382 23.15 8.98 -4.92
C THR A 382 22.53 8.28 -3.72
N LEU A 383 21.32 7.74 -3.86
CA LEU A 383 20.74 6.91 -2.81
C LEU A 383 21.63 5.70 -2.54
N SER A 384 21.82 5.39 -1.26
CA SER A 384 22.46 4.14 -0.84
C SER A 384 21.52 2.94 -1.08
N THR A 385 22.03 1.74 -0.81
CA THR A 385 21.23 0.50 -0.77
C THR A 385 20.76 0.15 0.64
N ASP A 386 21.24 0.87 1.65
CA ASP A 386 20.84 0.70 3.04
C ASP A 386 19.55 1.48 3.31
N TRP A 387 18.73 0.99 4.24
CA TRP A 387 17.52 1.67 4.66
C TRP A 387 17.31 1.54 6.17
N GLU A 388 16.60 2.50 6.76
CA GLU A 388 16.38 2.64 8.20
C GLU A 388 14.87 2.79 8.49
N VAL A 389 14.46 2.46 9.71
CA VAL A 389 13.09 2.72 10.19
C VAL A 389 13.08 4.09 10.84
N PHE A 390 12.48 5.08 10.16
CA PHE A 390 12.41 6.45 10.67
C PHE A 390 11.23 6.65 11.61
N ALA A 391 10.02 6.24 11.23
CA ALA A 391 8.84 6.35 12.08
C ALA A 391 8.04 5.05 12.06
N ASP A 392 7.59 4.59 13.22
CA ASP A 392 6.77 3.37 13.38
C ASP A 392 5.63 3.62 14.39
N GLY A 393 4.81 2.63 14.71
CA GLY A 393 3.73 2.71 15.70
C GLY A 393 2.35 2.94 15.09
N PHE A 394 2.29 3.10 13.76
CA PHE A 394 1.05 3.31 13.03
C PHE A 394 0.05 2.17 13.25
N ALA A 395 0.51 0.92 13.27
CA ALA A 395 -0.36 -0.22 13.49
C ALA A 395 -1.01 -0.22 14.88
N GLY A 396 -0.33 0.30 15.92
CA GLY A 396 -0.82 0.29 17.30
C GLY A 396 -0.96 -1.09 17.96
N VAL A 397 -0.59 -2.16 17.24
CA VAL A 397 -0.60 -3.55 17.71
C VAL A 397 0.55 -4.32 17.07
N ASP A 398 1.12 -5.27 17.81
CA ASP A 398 2.15 -6.18 17.34
C ASP A 398 1.96 -7.56 18.01
N PRO A 399 1.82 -8.67 17.26
CA PRO A 399 1.77 -8.75 15.80
C PRO A 399 0.46 -8.25 15.19
N ILE A 400 0.51 -7.85 13.93
CA ILE A 400 -0.66 -7.43 13.14
C ILE A 400 -1.26 -8.68 12.48
N VAL A 401 -2.41 -9.17 12.93
CA VAL A 401 -3.00 -10.42 12.41
C VAL A 401 -3.84 -10.15 11.16
N ASN A 402 -4.67 -9.12 11.20
CA ASN A 402 -5.49 -8.66 10.09
C ASN A 402 -5.11 -7.23 9.72
N VAL A 403 -5.32 -6.89 8.45
CA VAL A 403 -5.13 -5.51 7.97
C VAL A 403 -5.95 -4.51 8.78
N SER A 404 -7.17 -4.88 9.17
CA SER A 404 -8.09 -4.05 9.96
C SER A 404 -7.70 -3.89 11.43
N ASP A 405 -6.70 -4.63 11.92
CA ASP A 405 -6.19 -4.46 13.28
C ASP A 405 -5.27 -3.23 13.38
N ALA A 406 -4.74 -2.74 12.25
CA ALA A 406 -3.88 -1.56 12.21
C ALA A 406 -4.70 -0.29 12.50
N ALA A 407 -4.27 0.47 13.51
CA ALA A 407 -4.89 1.75 13.88
C ALA A 407 -4.76 2.82 12.77
N TYR A 408 -3.61 2.83 12.09
CA TYR A 408 -3.22 3.77 11.05
C TYR A 408 -2.35 3.08 9.98
N ARG A 409 -2.39 3.59 8.74
CA ARG A 409 -1.56 3.08 7.62
C ARG A 409 -0.87 4.23 6.88
N PRO A 410 0.48 4.34 6.95
CA PRO A 410 1.22 5.45 6.34
C PRO A 410 1.00 5.57 4.85
N MET A 411 0.84 6.79 4.34
CA MET A 411 0.42 7.02 2.97
C MET A 411 1.21 8.12 2.27
N GLY A 412 0.80 9.38 2.43
CA GLY A 412 1.46 10.52 1.83
C GLY A 412 2.57 11.07 2.71
N ILE A 413 3.64 11.55 2.08
CA ILE A 413 4.70 12.30 2.74
C ILE A 413 4.89 13.64 2.00
N ALA A 414 5.03 14.73 2.74
CA ALA A 414 5.38 16.03 2.17
C ALA A 414 6.35 16.78 3.09
N MET A 415 7.14 17.69 2.51
CA MET A 415 7.98 18.59 3.26
C MET A 415 7.30 19.95 3.40
N GLY A 416 7.29 20.51 4.61
CA GLY A 416 6.89 21.90 4.83
C GLY A 416 8.00 22.89 4.47
N PRO A 417 7.66 24.18 4.26
CA PRO A 417 8.63 25.22 3.89
C PRO A 417 9.71 25.46 4.96
N ASP A 418 9.46 25.03 6.20
CA ASP A 418 10.39 25.14 7.33
C ASP A 418 11.30 23.90 7.52
N GLY A 419 11.21 22.93 6.59
CA GLY A 419 11.92 21.66 6.63
C GLY A 419 11.25 20.58 7.49
N SER A 420 10.08 20.82 8.08
CA SER A 420 9.33 19.76 8.78
C SER A 420 8.78 18.70 7.81
N LEU A 421 8.59 17.47 8.28
CA LEU A 421 8.04 16.37 7.50
C LEU A 421 6.58 16.15 7.88
N TYR A 422 5.68 16.12 6.91
CA TYR A 422 4.28 15.79 7.12
C TYR A 422 4.00 14.37 6.66
N ILE A 423 3.25 13.61 7.46
CA ILE A 423 2.88 12.23 7.19
C ILE A 423 1.37 12.12 7.29
N ALA A 424 0.72 11.62 6.24
CA ALA A 424 -0.71 11.31 6.22
C ALA A 424 -0.95 9.80 6.30
N GLU A 425 -2.10 9.38 6.81
CA GLU A 425 -2.51 7.97 6.87
C GLU A 425 -3.93 7.72 6.32
N THR A 426 -4.19 6.51 5.82
CA THR A 426 -5.42 6.23 5.04
C THR A 426 -6.65 5.83 5.83
N GLU A 427 -6.53 5.41 7.08
CA GLU A 427 -7.62 4.80 7.84
C GLU A 427 -8.52 5.82 8.55
N LYS A 428 -7.96 6.92 9.04
CA LYS A 428 -8.72 8.03 9.63
C LYS A 428 -8.50 9.35 8.91
N GLY A 429 -7.43 9.49 8.11
CA GLY A 429 -6.96 10.76 7.59
C GLY A 429 -6.20 11.60 8.62
N LYS A 430 -5.62 10.97 9.66
CA LYS A 430 -4.74 11.65 10.60
C LYS A 430 -3.49 12.17 9.88
N ILE A 431 -3.02 13.35 10.28
CA ILE A 431 -1.79 13.94 9.75
C ILE A 431 -0.89 14.33 10.92
N TRP A 432 0.37 13.92 10.83
CA TRP A 432 1.43 14.32 11.75
C TRP A 432 2.37 15.31 11.05
N ARG A 433 2.89 16.27 11.81
CA ARG A 433 4.02 17.12 11.45
C ARG A 433 5.19 16.76 12.36
N VAL A 434 6.23 16.19 11.77
CA VAL A 434 7.47 15.79 12.45
C VAL A 434 8.50 16.91 12.33
N THR A 435 9.09 17.28 13.46
CA THR A 435 10.16 18.28 13.57
C THR A 435 11.33 17.71 14.36
N TYR A 436 12.52 18.27 14.17
CA TYR A 436 13.67 17.94 15.00
C TYR A 436 13.93 19.04 16.04
N LYS A 437 13.83 18.70 17.32
CA LYS A 437 14.08 19.58 18.48
C LYS A 437 15.41 19.27 19.19
N GLY A 438 16.05 18.14 18.86
CA GLY A 438 17.34 17.76 19.41
C GLY A 438 18.50 18.65 18.94
N ASN A 439 19.69 18.39 19.47
CA ASN A 439 20.92 19.00 18.99
C ASN A 439 21.38 18.29 17.70
N LYS A 440 21.47 19.03 16.59
CA LYS A 440 21.81 18.45 15.26
C LYS A 440 23.25 17.97 15.18
N GLN A 441 24.15 18.58 15.95
CA GLN A 441 25.58 18.26 15.97
C GLN A 441 25.87 16.95 16.73
N THR A 442 24.98 16.53 17.63
CA THR A 442 25.13 15.29 18.40
C THR A 442 24.30 14.14 17.85
N PHE A 443 23.51 14.36 16.79
CA PHE A 443 22.74 13.31 16.14
C PHE A 443 23.68 12.30 15.49
N GLY A 444 23.56 11.02 15.83
CA GLY A 444 24.49 10.02 15.32
C GLY A 444 24.19 8.60 15.79
N ALA A 445 25.24 7.91 16.27
CA ALA A 445 25.23 6.48 16.52
C ALA A 445 24.13 6.00 17.48
N ALA A 446 23.78 6.79 18.50
CA ALA A 446 22.74 6.43 19.46
C ALA A 446 21.34 6.37 18.82
N GLN A 447 20.98 7.41 18.05
CA GLN A 447 19.69 7.46 17.35
C GLN A 447 19.63 6.44 16.22
N LEU A 448 20.74 6.24 15.52
CA LEU A 448 20.91 5.17 14.54
C LEU A 448 20.65 3.78 15.15
N ALA A 449 21.21 3.51 16.33
CA ALA A 449 20.99 2.24 17.02
C ALA A 449 19.51 2.03 17.42
N GLN A 450 18.77 3.09 17.76
CA GLN A 450 17.33 3.00 18.04
C GLN A 450 16.54 2.59 16.78
N MET A 451 16.86 3.19 15.63
CA MET A 451 16.24 2.85 14.35
C MET A 451 16.57 1.40 13.93
N GLU A 452 17.82 0.96 14.13
CA GLU A 452 18.22 -0.43 13.87
C GLU A 452 17.54 -1.43 14.80
N ALA A 453 17.42 -1.09 16.09
CA ALA A 453 16.71 -1.94 17.05
C ALA A 453 15.23 -2.10 16.65
N ARG A 454 14.64 -1.08 16.04
CA ARG A 454 13.24 -1.11 15.55
C ARG A 454 13.02 -2.10 14.43
N LYS A 455 14.03 -2.42 13.62
CA LYS A 455 13.90 -3.45 12.56
C LYS A 455 13.54 -4.84 13.09
N LYS A 456 13.64 -5.10 14.40
CA LYS A 456 13.31 -6.39 15.02
C LYS A 456 11.82 -6.60 15.27
N MET A 457 10.98 -5.57 15.14
CA MET A 457 9.53 -5.68 15.33
C MET A 457 8.89 -6.61 14.30
N SER A 458 7.83 -7.33 14.66
CA SER A 458 7.28 -8.39 13.79
C SER A 458 6.69 -7.87 12.47
N ASN A 459 6.29 -6.59 12.44
CA ASN A 459 5.84 -5.88 11.25
C ASN A 459 6.98 -5.35 10.36
N ILE A 460 8.26 -5.54 10.72
CA ILE A 460 9.42 -5.02 9.99
C ILE A 460 10.46 -6.12 9.66
N ARG A 461 10.71 -7.08 10.53
CA ARG A 461 11.60 -8.20 10.20
C ARG A 461 10.91 -9.24 9.31
N ASP A 462 11.71 -10.07 8.67
CA ASP A 462 11.20 -11.31 8.10
C ASP A 462 10.64 -12.21 9.22
N PRO A 463 9.52 -12.90 8.97
CA PRO A 463 8.90 -13.75 9.97
C PRO A 463 9.73 -15.01 10.17
N ASP A 464 9.76 -15.53 11.39
CA ASP A 464 10.26 -16.87 11.65
C ASP A 464 9.28 -17.90 11.08
N ILE A 465 9.82 -18.92 10.40
CA ILE A 465 9.03 -19.92 9.66
C ILE A 465 8.05 -20.68 10.59
N ILE A 466 8.41 -20.88 11.86
CA ILE A 466 7.64 -21.70 12.78
C ILE A 466 6.92 -20.82 13.81
N THR A 467 7.65 -19.92 14.47
CA THR A 467 7.11 -19.19 15.62
C THR A 467 6.13 -18.10 15.24
N ASP A 468 6.25 -17.56 14.03
CA ASP A 468 5.35 -16.51 13.53
C ASP A 468 4.26 -17.06 12.61
N ASN A 469 4.22 -18.38 12.36
CA ASN A 469 3.12 -18.98 11.60
C ASN A 469 1.85 -19.05 12.47
N LEU A 470 0.88 -18.19 12.17
CA LEU A 470 -0.36 -18.05 12.93
C LEU A 470 -1.35 -19.22 12.73
N ASP A 471 -1.03 -20.20 11.88
CA ASP A 471 -1.84 -21.40 11.64
C ASP A 471 -1.20 -22.69 12.15
N ARG A 472 -0.03 -22.65 12.80
CA ARG A 472 0.72 -23.86 13.21
C ARG A 472 -0.08 -24.83 14.08
N ASP A 473 -1.09 -24.35 14.81
CA ASP A 473 -1.88 -25.11 15.79
C ASP A 473 -3.33 -25.42 15.32
N LYS A 474 -3.70 -25.12 14.07
CA LYS A 474 -5.11 -25.25 13.59
C LYS A 474 -5.45 -26.62 12.97
N PRO A 475 -6.59 -27.25 13.32
CA PRO A 475 -7.08 -28.47 12.66
C PRO A 475 -7.71 -28.24 11.27
N VAL A 476 -7.65 -29.31 10.46
CA VAL A 476 -7.84 -29.43 9.00
C VAL A 476 -9.32 -29.81 8.74
N ALA A 477 -10.09 -29.19 7.84
CA ALA A 477 -9.79 -29.01 6.42
C ALA A 477 -10.39 -27.72 5.79
N GLY A 478 -11.63 -27.31 6.12
CA GLY A 478 -12.24 -26.07 5.58
C GLY A 478 -11.50 -24.78 5.96
N GLY A 479 -11.00 -24.68 7.19
CA GLY A 479 -10.18 -23.55 7.64
C GLY A 479 -8.80 -23.50 6.98
N LYS A 480 -8.25 -24.65 6.57
CA LYS A 480 -6.98 -24.73 5.82
C LYS A 480 -7.18 -24.22 4.39
N VAL A 481 -8.23 -24.68 3.71
CA VAL A 481 -8.60 -24.19 2.37
C VAL A 481 -8.85 -22.69 2.42
N TYR A 482 -9.57 -22.19 3.44
CA TYR A 482 -9.76 -20.74 3.65
C TYR A 482 -8.42 -20.00 3.80
N GLY A 483 -7.54 -20.51 4.66
CA GLY A 483 -6.21 -19.93 4.89
C GLY A 483 -5.41 -19.79 3.60
N VAL A 484 -5.42 -20.82 2.74
CA VAL A 484 -4.66 -20.83 1.49
C VAL A 484 -5.29 -19.96 0.40
N TYR A 485 -6.61 -20.07 0.18
CA TYR A 485 -7.26 -19.52 -1.02
C TYR A 485 -8.11 -18.28 -0.81
N CYS A 486 -8.50 -17.97 0.44
CA CYS A 486 -9.47 -16.91 0.71
C CYS A 486 -8.89 -15.80 1.61
N SER A 487 -8.01 -16.16 2.55
CA SER A 487 -7.58 -15.27 3.63
C SER A 487 -6.72 -14.08 3.15
N ALA A 488 -6.02 -14.21 2.02
CA ALA A 488 -5.24 -13.13 1.41
C ALA A 488 -6.10 -11.89 1.07
N CYS A 489 -7.33 -12.11 0.62
CA CYS A 489 -8.26 -11.04 0.26
C CYS A 489 -9.26 -10.76 1.38
N HIS A 490 -9.86 -11.80 1.95
CA HIS A 490 -10.97 -11.66 2.91
C HIS A 490 -10.53 -11.56 4.37
N GLN A 491 -9.23 -11.67 4.66
CA GLN A 491 -8.62 -11.58 6.00
C GLN A 491 -9.06 -12.71 6.96
N ARG A 492 -8.34 -12.92 8.06
CA ARG A 492 -8.62 -13.99 9.03
C ARG A 492 -9.87 -13.73 9.86
N ASN A 493 -10.30 -12.48 9.96
CA ASN A 493 -11.55 -12.08 10.61
C ASN A 493 -12.73 -12.02 9.63
N GLY A 494 -12.53 -12.33 8.34
CA GLY A 494 -13.58 -12.28 7.33
C GLY A 494 -14.07 -10.87 7.01
N LEU A 495 -13.39 -9.80 7.43
CA LEU A 495 -13.81 -8.42 7.18
C LEU A 495 -13.34 -7.86 5.84
N GLY A 496 -12.47 -8.58 5.11
CA GLY A 496 -11.85 -8.05 3.90
C GLY A 496 -10.85 -6.91 4.18
N ASP A 497 -10.41 -6.25 3.12
CA ASP A 497 -9.48 -5.11 3.18
C ASP A 497 -10.19 -3.84 2.68
N SER A 498 -10.79 -3.09 3.60
CA SER A 498 -11.34 -1.75 3.35
C SER A 498 -12.24 -1.69 2.10
N GLN A 499 -11.89 -0.88 1.09
CA GLN A 499 -12.58 -0.82 -0.22
C GLN A 499 -12.00 -1.75 -1.29
N ARG A 500 -10.92 -2.47 -0.98
CA ARG A 500 -10.28 -3.36 -1.95
C ARG A 500 -10.99 -4.71 -2.01
N PHE A 501 -11.23 -5.34 -0.87
CA PHE A 501 -11.88 -6.65 -0.82
C PHE A 501 -13.06 -6.66 0.15
N PRO A 502 -14.22 -7.23 -0.23
CA PRO A 502 -15.43 -7.16 0.58
C PRO A 502 -15.38 -8.06 1.82
N PRO A 503 -16.15 -7.73 2.87
CA PRO A 503 -16.33 -8.59 4.02
C PRO A 503 -17.16 -9.84 3.66
N LEU A 504 -16.77 -10.98 4.22
CA LEU A 504 -17.57 -12.21 4.32
C LEU A 504 -18.36 -12.25 5.64
N ALA A 505 -17.84 -11.62 6.69
CA ALA A 505 -18.47 -11.52 8.00
C ALA A 505 -19.76 -10.70 7.93
N GLY A 506 -20.89 -11.31 8.28
CA GLY A 506 -22.24 -10.72 8.23
C GLY A 506 -22.68 -10.24 6.85
N SER A 507 -22.05 -10.72 5.78
CA SER A 507 -22.39 -10.35 4.40
C SER A 507 -23.66 -11.04 3.94
N GLU A 508 -24.56 -10.29 3.30
CA GLU A 508 -25.78 -10.81 2.69
C GLU A 508 -25.51 -11.82 1.56
N TRP A 509 -24.31 -11.77 0.96
CA TRP A 509 -23.86 -12.74 -0.03
C TRP A 509 -23.43 -14.08 0.61
N VAL A 510 -23.02 -14.05 1.87
CA VAL A 510 -22.59 -15.24 2.62
C VAL A 510 -23.75 -15.86 3.37
N THR A 511 -24.56 -15.06 4.07
CA THR A 511 -25.66 -15.57 4.91
C THR A 511 -26.94 -15.85 4.12
N GLY A 512 -27.07 -15.28 2.92
CA GLY A 512 -28.19 -15.52 2.01
C GLY A 512 -28.11 -16.84 1.24
N ASP A 513 -28.49 -16.79 -0.04
CA ASP A 513 -28.62 -17.95 -0.92
C ASP A 513 -27.30 -18.74 -1.09
N LYS A 514 -27.35 -20.02 -0.71
CA LYS A 514 -26.23 -20.96 -0.87
C LYS A 514 -25.79 -21.09 -2.33
N LYS A 515 -26.73 -21.17 -3.28
CA LYS A 515 -26.40 -21.38 -4.71
C LYS A 515 -25.64 -20.19 -5.27
N LYS A 516 -26.02 -18.98 -4.89
CA LYS A 516 -25.29 -17.75 -5.23
C LYS A 516 -23.85 -17.84 -4.73
N LEU A 517 -23.62 -18.17 -3.46
CA LEU A 517 -22.27 -18.27 -2.88
C LEU A 517 -21.43 -19.40 -3.53
N ILE A 518 -22.03 -20.57 -3.77
CA ILE A 518 -21.36 -21.68 -4.47
C ILE A 518 -20.96 -21.25 -5.90
N THR A 519 -21.86 -20.58 -6.61
CA THR A 519 -21.61 -20.09 -7.98
C THR A 519 -20.47 -19.07 -8.00
N VAL A 520 -20.42 -18.18 -7.00
CA VAL A 520 -19.32 -17.23 -6.82
C VAL A 520 -17.98 -17.94 -6.69
N LEU A 521 -17.88 -18.95 -5.84
CA LEU A 521 -16.62 -19.71 -5.71
C LEU A 521 -16.28 -20.48 -6.98
N LEU A 522 -17.25 -21.06 -7.69
CA LEU A 522 -16.98 -21.85 -8.90
C LEU A 522 -16.61 -21.00 -10.11
N LYS A 523 -17.27 -19.84 -10.32
CA LYS A 523 -17.05 -18.97 -11.48
C LYS A 523 -16.06 -17.83 -11.22
N GLY A 524 -15.81 -17.49 -9.97
CA GLY A 524 -15.21 -16.22 -9.57
C GLY A 524 -16.24 -15.08 -9.69
N LEU A 525 -15.79 -13.86 -9.42
CA LEU A 525 -16.59 -12.64 -9.62
C LEU A 525 -15.80 -11.60 -10.37
N GLU A 526 -16.49 -10.96 -11.31
CA GLU A 526 -16.02 -9.79 -12.03
C GLU A 526 -17.16 -8.77 -12.18
N GLY A 527 -16.80 -7.50 -12.16
CA GLY A 527 -17.72 -6.36 -12.21
C GLY A 527 -18.05 -5.76 -10.84
N PRO A 528 -18.73 -4.60 -10.84
CA PRO A 528 -19.06 -3.89 -9.61
C PRO A 528 -20.12 -4.67 -8.84
N ILE A 529 -19.86 -4.87 -7.55
CA ILE A 529 -20.81 -5.46 -6.61
C ILE A 529 -21.03 -4.48 -5.44
N GLU A 530 -22.11 -4.70 -4.72
CA GLU A 530 -22.38 -4.01 -3.46
C GLU A 530 -22.45 -5.05 -2.34
N VAL A 531 -21.71 -4.79 -1.26
CA VAL A 531 -21.72 -5.60 -0.04
C VAL A 531 -21.86 -4.66 1.14
N LYS A 532 -22.90 -4.83 1.96
CA LYS A 532 -23.20 -3.94 3.11
C LYS A 532 -23.23 -2.44 2.75
N GLY A 533 -23.77 -2.07 1.59
CA GLY A 533 -23.86 -0.66 1.19
C GLY A 533 -22.55 -0.07 0.65
N GLN A 534 -21.48 -0.86 0.54
CA GLN A 534 -20.20 -0.44 -0.04
C GLN A 534 -19.99 -1.10 -1.40
N SER A 535 -19.52 -0.31 -2.37
CA SER A 535 -19.21 -0.81 -3.70
C SER A 535 -17.80 -1.39 -3.77
N TYR A 536 -17.67 -2.55 -4.40
CA TYR A 536 -16.41 -3.24 -4.67
C TYR A 536 -16.33 -3.58 -6.15
N ASN A 537 -15.15 -3.51 -6.74
CA ASN A 537 -14.96 -3.75 -8.18
C ASN A 537 -13.59 -4.36 -8.48
N ASN A 538 -13.19 -5.34 -7.67
CA ASN A 538 -11.99 -6.14 -7.88
C ASN A 538 -12.37 -7.56 -8.31
N ALA A 539 -11.50 -8.22 -9.07
CA ALA A 539 -11.70 -9.59 -9.49
C ALA A 539 -11.55 -10.56 -8.31
N MET A 540 -12.55 -11.43 -8.12
CA MET A 540 -12.44 -12.59 -7.24
C MET A 540 -12.07 -13.82 -8.09
N PRO A 541 -10.97 -14.52 -7.76
CA PRO A 541 -10.61 -15.76 -8.41
C PRO A 541 -11.72 -16.81 -8.38
N GLN A 542 -11.70 -17.67 -9.38
CA GLN A 542 -12.52 -18.87 -9.40
C GLN A 542 -11.78 -20.03 -8.70
N HIS A 543 -12.52 -20.90 -8.02
CA HIS A 543 -12.02 -22.02 -7.23
C HIS A 543 -12.60 -23.38 -7.65
N SER A 544 -13.12 -23.50 -8.88
CA SER A 544 -13.59 -24.77 -9.46
C SER A 544 -12.51 -25.86 -9.57
N PHE A 545 -11.22 -25.52 -9.40
CA PHE A 545 -10.16 -26.54 -9.34
C PHE A 545 -10.18 -27.35 -8.04
N LEU A 546 -10.83 -26.84 -6.98
CA LEU A 546 -11.03 -27.57 -5.73
C LEU A 546 -12.07 -28.67 -5.91
N LYS A 547 -11.92 -29.75 -5.13
CA LYS A 547 -12.90 -30.82 -5.06
C LYS A 547 -14.17 -30.33 -4.38
N ASP A 548 -15.29 -31.02 -4.64
CA ASP A 548 -16.59 -30.63 -4.09
C ASP A 548 -16.60 -30.71 -2.56
N GLU A 549 -15.84 -31.64 -1.97
CA GLU A 549 -15.64 -31.76 -0.53
C GLU A 549 -14.88 -30.56 0.05
N ASP A 550 -13.74 -30.20 -0.55
CA ASP A 550 -12.93 -29.05 -0.12
C ASP A 550 -13.72 -27.73 -0.23
N LEU A 551 -14.51 -27.58 -1.31
CA LEU A 551 -15.39 -26.43 -1.49
C LEU A 551 -16.51 -26.39 -0.46
N ALA A 552 -17.17 -27.53 -0.20
CA ALA A 552 -18.23 -27.61 0.80
C ALA A 552 -17.72 -27.24 2.20
N GLU A 553 -16.54 -27.73 2.56
CA GLU A 553 -15.92 -27.44 3.83
C GLU A 553 -15.50 -25.96 3.98
N VAL A 554 -14.90 -25.36 2.95
CA VAL A 554 -14.53 -23.92 3.02
C VAL A 554 -15.77 -23.03 3.00
N LEU A 555 -16.79 -23.36 2.21
CA LEU A 555 -18.06 -22.65 2.18
C LEU A 555 -18.79 -22.72 3.52
N THR A 556 -18.80 -23.91 4.15
CA THR A 556 -19.32 -24.11 5.49
C THR A 556 -18.53 -23.31 6.52
N HIS A 557 -17.19 -23.35 6.44
CA HIS A 557 -16.33 -22.55 7.29
C HIS A 557 -16.69 -21.05 7.19
N ILE A 558 -16.81 -20.50 5.98
CA ILE A 558 -17.18 -19.10 5.75
C ILE A 558 -18.57 -18.76 6.32
N ARG A 559 -19.55 -19.66 6.18
CA ARG A 559 -20.94 -19.45 6.65
C ARG A 559 -21.13 -19.60 8.16
N GLN A 560 -20.18 -20.24 8.85
CA GLN A 560 -20.29 -20.52 10.29
C GLN A 560 -19.21 -19.84 11.14
N ASN A 561 -18.27 -19.13 10.51
CA ASN A 561 -17.23 -18.37 11.19
C ASN A 561 -17.41 -16.86 10.97
N PHE A 562 -16.53 -16.06 11.56
CA PHE A 562 -16.55 -14.59 11.44
C PHE A 562 -17.84 -13.94 11.99
N GLY A 563 -18.47 -14.60 12.97
CA GLY A 563 -19.76 -14.17 13.53
C GLY A 563 -20.97 -14.56 12.68
N ASN A 564 -20.79 -15.30 11.58
CA ASN A 564 -21.88 -15.86 10.79
C ASN A 564 -22.47 -17.10 11.48
N THR A 565 -23.80 -17.26 11.40
CA THR A 565 -24.54 -18.42 11.93
C THR A 565 -25.45 -19.02 10.86
N ALA A 566 -24.92 -19.18 9.65
CA ALA A 566 -25.66 -19.67 8.49
C ALA A 566 -25.45 -21.19 8.27
N ASP A 567 -26.44 -21.84 7.66
CA ASP A 567 -26.43 -23.30 7.42
C ASP A 567 -25.20 -23.76 6.64
N ALA A 568 -24.69 -24.95 6.96
CA ALA A 568 -23.59 -25.57 6.22
C ALA A 568 -23.93 -25.81 4.73
N ILE A 569 -22.90 -25.91 3.90
CA ILE A 569 -22.99 -26.31 2.50
C ILE A 569 -22.37 -27.70 2.36
N THR A 570 -23.08 -28.60 1.70
CA THR A 570 -22.67 -29.98 1.46
C THR A 570 -21.98 -30.15 0.10
N ALA A 571 -21.16 -31.20 -0.04
CA ALA A 571 -20.53 -31.53 -1.32
C ALA A 571 -21.57 -31.81 -2.42
N GLY A 572 -22.73 -32.38 -2.07
CA GLY A 572 -23.85 -32.59 -3.00
C GLY A 572 -24.41 -31.27 -3.55
N GLU A 573 -24.64 -30.27 -2.68
CA GLU A 573 -25.07 -28.93 -3.12
C GLU A 573 -24.03 -28.27 -4.03
N VAL A 574 -22.73 -28.46 -3.76
CA VAL A 574 -21.65 -27.97 -4.64
C VAL A 574 -21.70 -28.65 -6.00
N ASN A 575 -21.82 -29.97 -6.01
CA ASN A 575 -21.89 -30.77 -7.23
C ASN A 575 -23.08 -30.37 -8.12
N GLU A 576 -24.26 -30.17 -7.52
CA GLU A 576 -25.46 -29.75 -8.24
C GLU A 576 -25.25 -28.42 -8.98
N VAL A 577 -24.65 -27.43 -8.31
CA VAL A 577 -24.37 -26.12 -8.91
C VAL A 577 -23.28 -26.25 -9.98
N ARG A 578 -22.24 -27.03 -9.75
CA ARG A 578 -21.18 -27.30 -10.73
C ARG A 578 -21.74 -27.91 -12.01
N VAL A 579 -22.56 -28.95 -11.89
CA VAL A 579 -23.22 -29.60 -13.04
C VAL A 579 -24.15 -28.63 -13.76
N ALA A 580 -24.86 -27.75 -13.05
CA ALA A 580 -25.71 -26.73 -13.66
C ALA A 580 -24.88 -25.74 -14.49
N ILE A 581 -23.75 -25.26 -13.94
CA ILE A 581 -22.82 -24.36 -14.62
C ILE A 581 -22.24 -25.01 -15.89
N ASP A 582 -21.82 -26.27 -15.81
CA ASP A 582 -21.24 -26.98 -16.95
C ASP A 582 -22.27 -27.20 -18.07
N LYS A 583 -23.54 -27.43 -17.71
CA LYS A 583 -24.66 -27.53 -18.67
C LYS A 583 -24.94 -26.20 -19.37
N GLU A 584 -24.82 -25.07 -18.68
CA GLU A 584 -24.95 -23.74 -19.27
C GLU A 584 -23.78 -23.39 -20.21
N ALA A 585 -22.59 -23.93 -19.95
CA ALA A 585 -21.39 -23.72 -20.77
C ALA A 585 -21.33 -24.62 -22.02
N ALA A 586 -22.20 -25.63 -22.12
CA ALA A 586 -22.22 -26.56 -23.25
C ALA A 586 -22.75 -25.88 -24.54
N PRO A 587 -22.04 -25.98 -25.68
CA PRO A 587 -22.51 -25.37 -26.92
C PRO A 587 -23.84 -26.01 -27.38
N ALA A 588 -24.78 -25.18 -27.82
CA ALA A 588 -26.08 -25.63 -28.30
C ALA A 588 -25.92 -26.71 -29.39
N PRO A 589 -26.68 -27.83 -29.34
CA PRO A 589 -26.53 -28.90 -30.31
C PRO A 589 -26.83 -28.37 -31.72
N LYS A 590 -25.87 -28.53 -32.64
CA LYS A 590 -26.02 -28.16 -34.05
C LYS A 590 -27.27 -28.86 -34.61
N ARG A 591 -28.28 -28.06 -34.96
CA ARG A 591 -29.53 -28.52 -35.59
C ARG A 591 -29.16 -29.23 -36.90
N LYS A 592 -29.25 -30.57 -36.94
CA LYS A 592 -29.11 -31.34 -38.18
C LYS A 592 -30.25 -30.93 -39.12
N THR A 593 -29.95 -30.14 -40.14
CA THR A 593 -30.85 -29.92 -41.27
C THR A 593 -31.01 -31.25 -42.01
N LYS A 594 -32.19 -31.86 -41.88
CA LYS A 594 -32.61 -32.97 -42.74
C LYS A 594 -32.79 -32.43 -44.16
N THR A 595 -31.84 -32.70 -45.04
CA THR A 595 -32.05 -32.66 -46.48
C THR A 595 -33.10 -33.72 -46.84
N LYS A 596 -34.30 -33.29 -47.24
CA LYS A 596 -35.24 -34.16 -47.95
C LYS A 596 -34.70 -34.37 -49.36
N ARG A 597 -34.56 -35.63 -49.74
CA ARG A 597 -34.37 -36.06 -51.13
C ARG A 597 -35.64 -35.83 -51.94
#